data_AF-A0A0B4GI19-F1
#
_entry.id   AF-A0A0B4GI19-F1
#
_cell.length_a   1.000
_cell.length_b   1.000
_cell.length_c   1.000
_cell.angle_alpha   90.00
_cell.angle_beta   90.00
_cell.angle_gamma   90.00
#
_symmetry.space_group_name_H-M   'P 1'
#
loop_
_entity.id
_entity.type
_entity.pdbx_description
1 polymer ?
#
loop_
_entity_poly.entity_id
_entity_poly.type
_entity_poly.pdbx_seq_one_letter_code
_entity_poly.pdbx_strand_id
1 'polypeptide(L)'
;MYAAPTGPNYYGPPEYRLQDGRTCRNLLGDVDNIVMYQRARGKPNLSAYSVDFWGGELTTDCPSHMGYKFGSQFYTAENPGRDGTYDQIDAAIYKIDREHYTLGVVLILEGKPQGFSKKELRRQALRDAKEIVDTYGYTILHVVTTIDTSFHAWKYEQSSTRLESLFDDTEESEETYLDASDPQASARWLHLMDSIRDNPPLIRVHQSLVLSSSSAAAGPSGAPNTTSFPTSSIQFSRHSAYASASNAEAATEAGPSGATGTTYYPPSSIQYSQHTTSTSASADMATNSYDDEEPESTSQQSDISMGQSQTAQVLTENDWMEVKLERIRHTLGSDELVFKNRHKTRTRTKLEEWKKVRYAGQRVYKWTKSKDQVYYTTSLP
;
A
#
# COMPACT_ATOMS: atom_id res chain seq x y z
N MET A 1 -16.99 -13.45 -32.71
CA MET A 1 -16.85 -14.27 -31.48
C MET A 1 -15.38 -14.62 -31.40
N TYR A 2 -14.62 -13.99 -30.51
CA TYR A 2 -13.16 -14.13 -30.49
C TYR A 2 -12.76 -15.10 -29.38
N ALA A 3 -11.97 -16.13 -29.74
CA ALA A 3 -11.37 -17.03 -28.78
C ALA A 3 -10.32 -16.28 -27.94
N ALA A 4 -10.00 -16.82 -26.75
CA ALA A 4 -8.92 -16.31 -25.92
C ALA A 4 -7.59 -16.26 -26.73
N PRO A 5 -6.79 -15.20 -26.62
CA PRO A 5 -5.66 -15.01 -27.54
C PRO A 5 -4.46 -15.87 -27.16
N THR A 6 -3.75 -16.38 -28.16
CA THR A 6 -2.58 -17.26 -27.99
C THR A 6 -1.30 -16.69 -28.62
N GLY A 7 -1.16 -15.35 -28.70
CA GLY A 7 0.00 -14.67 -29.31
C GLY A 7 0.78 -13.79 -28.32
N PRO A 8 2.11 -13.65 -28.47
CA PRO A 8 2.98 -13.05 -27.44
C PRO A 8 2.83 -11.52 -27.23
N ASN A 9 2.02 -10.82 -28.04
CA ASN A 9 1.82 -9.37 -27.95
C ASN A 9 0.35 -8.95 -28.15
N TYR A 10 -0.58 -9.90 -28.10
CA TYR A 10 -2.00 -9.59 -28.28
C TYR A 10 -2.71 -9.78 -26.96
N TYR A 11 -2.92 -8.67 -26.24
CA TYR A 11 -3.59 -8.66 -24.95
C TYR A 11 -5.08 -9.01 -25.03
N GLY A 12 -5.64 -9.16 -26.22
CA GLY A 12 -7.03 -9.56 -26.42
C GLY A 12 -7.97 -8.39 -26.74
N PRO A 13 -9.26 -8.67 -26.98
CA PRO A 13 -10.26 -7.63 -27.12
C PRO A 13 -10.48 -6.88 -25.78
N PRO A 14 -11.02 -5.64 -25.80
CA PRO A 14 -11.41 -4.88 -24.61
C PRO A 14 -12.34 -5.63 -23.66
N GLU A 15 -13.18 -6.50 -24.21
CA GLU A 15 -14.15 -7.30 -23.48
C GLU A 15 -14.25 -8.70 -24.08
N TYR A 16 -14.56 -9.67 -23.24
CA TYR A 16 -14.83 -11.05 -23.65
C TYR A 16 -15.96 -11.66 -22.80
N ARG A 17 -16.52 -12.78 -23.26
CA ARG A 17 -17.57 -13.49 -22.51
C ARG A 17 -16.97 -14.60 -21.66
N LEU A 18 -17.40 -14.67 -20.41
CA LEU A 18 -17.13 -15.78 -19.50
C LEU A 18 -18.01 -17.00 -19.84
N GLN A 19 -17.67 -18.15 -19.25
CA GLN A 19 -18.44 -19.40 -19.47
C GLN A 19 -19.89 -19.30 -18.98
N ASP A 20 -20.14 -18.49 -17.95
CA ASP A 20 -21.48 -18.21 -17.43
C ASP A 20 -22.29 -17.21 -18.28
N GLY A 21 -21.71 -16.72 -19.39
CA GLY A 21 -22.34 -15.80 -20.32
C GLY A 21 -22.18 -14.32 -19.97
N ARG A 22 -21.60 -13.97 -18.81
CA ARG A 22 -21.34 -12.57 -18.44
C ARG A 22 -20.24 -11.96 -19.30
N THR A 23 -20.36 -10.66 -19.57
CA THR A 23 -19.30 -9.88 -20.19
C THR A 23 -18.27 -9.50 -19.13
N CYS A 24 -17.00 -9.74 -19.43
CA CYS A 24 -15.85 -9.41 -18.59
C CYS A 24 -14.96 -8.41 -19.36
N ARG A 25 -14.68 -7.28 -18.71
CA ARG A 25 -13.68 -6.32 -19.20
C ARG A 25 -12.31 -6.94 -19.06
N ASN A 26 -11.52 -6.85 -20.12
CA ASN A 26 -10.13 -7.27 -20.11
C ASN A 26 -9.27 -6.16 -19.52
N LEU A 27 -8.56 -6.43 -18.42
CA LEU A 27 -7.67 -5.48 -17.76
C LEU A 27 -6.64 -4.87 -18.72
N LEU A 28 -6.15 -5.66 -19.68
CA LEU A 28 -5.20 -5.23 -20.69
C LEU A 28 -5.83 -5.12 -22.09
N GLY A 29 -7.14 -4.96 -22.17
CA GLY A 29 -7.85 -4.86 -23.44
C GLY A 29 -7.89 -3.45 -24.04
N ASP A 30 -7.52 -2.43 -23.26
CA ASP A 30 -7.43 -1.03 -23.67
C ASP A 30 -5.97 -0.57 -23.81
N VAL A 31 -5.69 0.31 -24.79
CA VAL A 31 -4.33 0.78 -25.08
C VAL A 31 -3.71 1.56 -23.92
N ASP A 32 -4.50 2.37 -23.21
CA ASP A 32 -4.01 3.16 -22.08
C ASP A 32 -3.62 2.24 -20.93
N ASN A 33 -4.43 1.21 -20.65
CA ASN A 33 -4.13 0.20 -19.65
C ASN A 33 -2.89 -0.61 -20.00
N ILE A 34 -2.71 -1.01 -21.27
CA ILE A 34 -1.50 -1.69 -21.75
C ILE A 34 -0.26 -0.83 -21.52
N VAL A 35 -0.33 0.46 -21.84
CA VAL A 35 0.80 1.39 -21.65
C VAL A 35 1.13 1.54 -20.17
N MET A 36 0.13 1.67 -19.30
CA MET A 36 0.32 1.77 -17.85
C MET A 36 0.90 0.49 -17.25
N TYR A 37 0.40 -0.67 -17.68
CA TYR A 37 0.91 -1.98 -17.32
C TYR A 37 2.38 -2.16 -17.73
N GLN A 38 2.72 -1.84 -18.98
CA GLN A 38 4.10 -1.92 -19.49
C GLN A 38 5.04 -0.97 -18.74
N ARG A 39 4.54 0.22 -18.38
CA ARG A 39 5.29 1.20 -17.57
C ARG A 39 5.58 0.68 -16.17
N ALA A 40 4.60 0.06 -15.52
CA ALA A 40 4.77 -0.55 -14.20
C ALA A 40 5.77 -1.72 -14.27
N ARG A 41 5.55 -2.66 -15.18
CA ARG A 41 6.40 -3.84 -15.39
C ARG A 41 7.84 -3.50 -15.81
N GLY A 42 8.04 -2.40 -16.52
CA GLY A 42 9.37 -1.90 -16.89
C GLY A 42 10.14 -1.27 -15.73
N LYS A 43 9.47 -1.00 -14.59
CA LYS A 43 10.05 -0.36 -13.41
C LYS A 43 9.57 -1.04 -12.11
N PRO A 44 9.83 -2.35 -11.94
CA PRO A 44 9.22 -3.18 -10.90
C PRO A 44 9.61 -2.79 -9.46
N ASN A 45 10.69 -2.01 -9.30
CA ASN A 45 11.17 -1.52 -8.01
C ASN A 45 10.50 -0.21 -7.55
N LEU A 46 9.59 0.35 -8.34
CA LEU A 46 8.93 1.62 -8.05
C LEU A 46 7.42 1.40 -7.89
N SER A 47 6.98 1.25 -6.63
CA SER A 47 5.58 0.96 -6.28
C SER A 47 4.59 1.98 -6.82
N ALA A 48 5.00 3.24 -6.99
CA ALA A 48 4.14 4.29 -7.54
C ALA A 48 3.53 3.92 -8.90
N TYR A 49 4.27 3.27 -9.80
CA TYR A 49 3.72 2.90 -11.11
C TYR A 49 2.73 1.73 -11.04
N SER A 50 2.96 0.79 -10.12
CA SER A 50 1.99 -0.27 -9.81
C SER A 50 0.70 0.33 -9.25
N VAL A 51 0.81 1.23 -8.28
CA VAL A 51 -0.34 1.93 -7.68
C VAL A 51 -1.09 2.75 -8.73
N ASP A 52 -0.39 3.45 -9.63
CA ASP A 52 -1.03 4.21 -10.72
C ASP A 52 -1.81 3.29 -11.68
N PHE A 53 -1.23 2.14 -12.08
CA PHE A 53 -1.90 1.16 -12.93
C PHE A 53 -3.17 0.63 -12.26
N TRP A 54 -3.05 0.09 -11.05
CA TRP A 54 -4.20 -0.47 -10.33
C TRP A 54 -5.23 0.58 -9.90
N GLY A 55 -4.78 1.81 -9.60
CA GLY A 55 -5.67 2.94 -9.35
C GLY A 55 -6.48 3.35 -10.58
N GLY A 56 -5.90 3.22 -11.78
CA GLY A 56 -6.60 3.38 -13.05
C GLY A 56 -7.70 2.34 -13.25
N GLU A 57 -7.39 1.06 -12.98
CA GLU A 57 -8.39 -0.03 -13.04
C GLU A 57 -9.55 0.21 -12.06
N LEU A 58 -9.25 0.58 -10.82
CA LEU A 58 -10.28 0.89 -9.83
C LEU A 58 -11.11 2.11 -10.24
N THR A 59 -10.50 3.15 -10.81
CA THR A 59 -11.24 4.34 -11.27
C THR A 59 -12.18 4.00 -12.43
N THR A 60 -11.79 3.07 -13.29
CA THR A 60 -12.60 2.58 -14.41
C THR A 60 -13.83 1.83 -13.92
N ASP A 61 -13.66 0.88 -12.98
CA ASP A 61 -14.78 0.03 -12.52
C ASP A 61 -15.55 0.60 -11.32
N CYS A 62 -15.00 1.61 -10.63
CA CYS A 62 -15.66 2.39 -9.60
C CYS A 62 -15.79 3.87 -10.03
N PRO A 63 -16.62 4.17 -11.04
CA PRO A 63 -16.67 5.50 -11.62
C PRO A 63 -17.44 6.50 -10.75
N SER A 64 -17.06 7.78 -10.86
CA SER A 64 -17.60 8.81 -9.96
C SER A 64 -19.08 9.13 -10.13
N HIS A 65 -19.65 8.88 -11.32
CA HIS A 65 -21.08 9.06 -11.55
C HIS A 65 -21.94 8.03 -10.79
N MET A 66 -21.36 6.87 -10.44
CA MET A 66 -21.98 5.86 -9.55
C MET A 66 -21.75 6.19 -8.05
N GLY A 67 -21.15 7.34 -7.75
CA GLY A 67 -20.90 7.80 -6.38
C GLY A 67 -19.64 7.22 -5.76
N TYR A 68 -18.74 6.62 -6.54
CA TYR A 68 -17.42 6.23 -6.05
C TYR A 68 -16.42 7.39 -6.16
N LYS A 69 -15.39 7.39 -5.32
CA LYS A 69 -14.27 8.32 -5.41
C LYS A 69 -12.97 7.59 -5.11
N PHE A 70 -11.97 7.79 -5.96
CA PHE A 70 -10.61 7.38 -5.67
C PHE A 70 -9.93 8.44 -4.79
N GLY A 71 -9.19 8.03 -3.78
CA GLY A 71 -8.31 8.91 -3.01
C GLY A 71 -6.91 8.32 -2.93
N SER A 72 -5.92 9.15 -3.27
CA SER A 72 -4.53 8.89 -2.96
C SER A 72 -4.34 9.08 -1.45
N GLN A 73 -3.88 8.04 -0.77
CA GLN A 73 -3.63 8.01 0.66
C GLN A 73 -4.88 8.06 1.56
N PHE A 74 -4.88 7.20 2.59
CA PHE A 74 -5.88 7.18 3.63
C PHE A 74 -5.25 6.79 4.96
N TYR A 75 -5.75 7.37 6.05
CA TYR A 75 -5.27 7.10 7.39
C TYR A 75 -6.16 6.05 8.06
N THR A 76 -5.54 5.04 8.65
CA THR A 76 -6.26 3.92 9.26
C THR A 76 -7.10 4.33 10.49
N ALA A 77 -6.80 5.46 11.14
CA ALA A 77 -7.43 5.92 12.39
C ALA A 77 -8.03 7.36 12.32
N GLU A 78 -9.12 7.62 13.05
CA GLU A 78 -9.88 8.89 13.06
C GLU A 78 -9.19 10.05 13.83
N ASN A 79 -8.39 9.76 14.85
CA ASN A 79 -7.81 10.77 15.74
C ASN A 79 -6.28 10.62 15.89
N PRO A 80 -5.48 11.59 15.39
CA PRO A 80 -4.83 12.53 16.30
C PRO A 80 -3.92 12.07 17.43
N GLY A 81 -3.40 10.85 17.50
CA GLY A 81 -2.57 10.43 18.64
C GLY A 81 -1.30 11.29 18.78
N ARG A 82 -1.06 11.87 19.97
CA ARG A 82 0.12 12.68 20.38
C ARG A 82 1.51 12.06 20.10
N ASP A 83 1.55 10.81 19.62
CA ASP A 83 2.75 10.02 19.35
C ASP A 83 3.05 9.80 17.84
N GLY A 84 2.23 10.33 16.92
CA GLY A 84 2.70 10.83 15.61
C GLY A 84 3.09 9.85 14.49
N THR A 85 2.76 8.56 14.55
CA THR A 85 2.96 7.66 13.39
C THR A 85 1.68 6.95 13.02
N TYR A 86 1.11 7.32 11.87
CA TYR A 86 0.00 6.60 11.24
C TYR A 86 0.54 5.64 10.21
N ASP A 87 -0.08 4.47 10.12
CA ASP A 87 0.03 3.67 8.92
C ASP A 87 -0.87 4.34 7.87
N GLN A 88 -0.21 4.81 6.80
CA GLN A 88 -0.86 5.39 5.65
C GLN A 88 -0.93 4.30 4.59
N ILE A 89 -2.14 4.01 4.11
CA ILE A 89 -2.31 3.10 2.98
C ILE A 89 -2.10 3.86 1.66
N ASP A 90 -1.69 3.14 0.62
CA ASP A 90 -1.32 3.77 -0.67
C ASP A 90 -2.53 4.42 -1.37
N ALA A 91 -3.67 3.73 -1.40
CA ALA A 91 -4.90 4.27 -1.98
C ALA A 91 -6.18 3.67 -1.38
N ALA A 92 -7.30 4.37 -1.56
CA ALA A 92 -8.62 3.92 -1.14
C ALA A 92 -9.71 4.28 -2.15
N ILE A 93 -10.75 3.44 -2.20
CA ILE A 93 -12.02 3.74 -2.85
C ILE A 93 -13.05 4.07 -1.79
N TYR A 94 -13.70 5.21 -1.99
CA TYR A 94 -14.82 5.66 -1.18
C TYR A 94 -16.11 5.50 -1.95
N LYS A 95 -17.20 5.19 -1.23
CA LYS A 95 -18.56 5.28 -1.74
C LYS A 95 -19.29 6.40 -1.00
N ILE A 96 -19.85 7.29 -1.78
CA ILE A 96 -20.80 8.30 -1.33
C ILE A 96 -22.18 7.65 -1.29
N ASP A 97 -22.75 7.63 -0.10
CA ASP A 97 -24.16 7.42 0.12
C ASP A 97 -24.86 8.79 0.13
N ARG A 98 -25.62 9.06 -0.92
CA ARG A 98 -26.30 10.35 -1.10
C ARG A 98 -27.56 10.47 -0.27
N GLU A 99 -28.16 9.35 0.13
CA GLU A 99 -29.38 9.35 0.94
C GLU A 99 -29.05 9.75 2.38
N HIS A 100 -27.94 9.22 2.91
CA HIS A 100 -27.50 9.46 4.27
C HIS A 100 -26.40 10.55 4.39
N TYR A 101 -25.96 11.11 3.26
CA TYR A 101 -24.85 12.08 3.18
C TYR A 101 -23.55 11.57 3.82
N THR A 102 -23.26 10.29 3.67
CA THR A 102 -22.05 9.67 4.23
C THR A 102 -21.03 9.29 3.17
N LEU A 103 -19.76 9.31 3.57
CA LEU A 103 -18.63 8.81 2.79
C LEU A 103 -18.04 7.62 3.54
N GLY A 104 -18.06 6.44 2.93
CA GLY A 104 -17.48 5.22 3.50
C GLY A 104 -16.37 4.68 2.65
N VAL A 105 -15.36 4.08 3.27
CA VAL A 105 -14.30 3.36 2.56
C VAL A 105 -14.80 1.97 2.21
N VAL A 106 -14.84 1.63 0.92
CA VAL A 106 -15.31 0.31 0.45
C VAL A 106 -14.16 -0.64 0.13
N LEU A 107 -13.02 -0.07 -0.28
CA LEU A 107 -11.83 -0.81 -0.66
C LEU A 107 -10.59 -0.01 -0.30
N ILE A 108 -9.56 -0.72 0.15
CA ILE A 108 -8.20 -0.20 0.30
C ILE A 108 -7.25 -0.92 -0.66
N LEU A 109 -6.24 -0.21 -1.13
CA LEU A 109 -5.17 -0.75 -1.95
C LEU A 109 -3.83 -0.54 -1.25
N GLU A 110 -3.10 -1.63 -1.07
CA GLU A 110 -1.75 -1.65 -0.50
C GLU A 110 -0.78 -2.25 -1.53
N GLY A 111 0.15 -1.44 -2.02
CA GLY A 111 1.08 -1.79 -3.08
C GLY A 111 2.52 -1.91 -2.59
N LYS A 112 3.24 -2.91 -3.12
CA LYS A 112 4.66 -3.12 -2.85
C LYS A 112 5.44 -3.38 -4.14
N PRO A 113 6.74 -3.04 -4.17
CA PRO A 113 7.60 -3.37 -5.31
C PRO A 113 7.85 -4.88 -5.40
N GLN A 114 8.37 -5.31 -6.55
CA GLN A 114 8.79 -6.69 -6.77
C GLN A 114 9.82 -7.13 -5.71
N GLY A 115 9.74 -8.41 -5.31
CA GLY A 115 10.62 -9.00 -4.29
C GLY A 115 10.17 -8.75 -2.84
N PHE A 116 9.13 -7.94 -2.62
CA PHE A 116 8.52 -7.82 -1.30
C PHE A 116 7.83 -9.13 -0.88
N SER A 117 7.88 -9.44 0.41
CA SER A 117 7.28 -10.67 0.93
C SER A 117 5.74 -10.58 0.90
N LYS A 118 5.10 -11.45 0.11
CA LYS A 118 3.64 -11.62 0.05
C LYS A 118 3.02 -11.81 1.45
N LYS A 119 3.66 -12.65 2.28
CA LYS A 119 3.25 -12.89 3.66
C LYS A 119 3.28 -11.63 4.51
N GLU A 120 4.32 -10.82 4.37
CA GLU A 120 4.44 -9.55 5.11
C GLU A 120 3.43 -8.52 4.61
N LEU A 121 3.21 -8.43 3.29
CA LEU A 121 2.20 -7.56 2.69
C LEU A 121 0.80 -7.91 3.19
N ARG A 122 0.45 -9.20 3.22
CA ARG A 122 -0.82 -9.67 3.77
C ARG A 122 -0.95 -9.36 5.26
N ARG A 123 0.11 -9.54 6.05
CA ARG A 123 0.13 -9.20 7.48
C ARG A 123 -0.11 -7.70 7.69
N GLN A 124 0.47 -6.86 6.82
CA GLN A 124 0.23 -5.42 6.85
C GLN A 124 -1.22 -5.10 6.49
N ALA A 125 -1.71 -5.59 5.35
CA ALA A 125 -3.08 -5.41 4.90
C ALA A 125 -4.12 -5.85 5.94
N LEU A 126 -3.89 -6.96 6.65
CA LEU A 126 -4.77 -7.42 7.73
C LEU A 126 -4.78 -6.46 8.92
N ARG A 127 -3.61 -5.95 9.33
CA ARG A 127 -3.52 -4.97 10.42
C ARG A 127 -4.31 -3.71 10.06
N ASP A 128 -4.07 -3.20 8.87
CA ASP A 128 -4.65 -1.94 8.40
C ASP A 128 -6.16 -2.09 8.23
N ALA A 129 -6.62 -3.19 7.62
CA ALA A 129 -8.05 -3.49 7.49
C ALA A 129 -8.77 -3.61 8.84
N LYS A 130 -8.15 -4.28 9.81
CA LYS A 130 -8.68 -4.37 11.17
C LYS A 130 -8.82 -3.01 11.82
N GLU A 131 -7.77 -2.18 11.76
CA GLU A 131 -7.79 -0.85 12.36
C GLU A 131 -8.87 0.04 11.73
N ILE A 132 -9.04 -0.03 10.41
CA ILE A 132 -10.07 0.72 9.69
C ILE A 132 -11.47 0.25 10.08
N VAL A 133 -11.71 -1.06 10.06
CA VAL A 133 -13.01 -1.62 10.43
C VAL A 133 -13.37 -1.29 11.88
N ASP A 134 -12.42 -1.43 12.80
CA ASP A 134 -12.62 -1.12 14.23
C ASP A 134 -12.85 0.38 14.46
N THR A 135 -12.11 1.24 13.76
CA THR A 135 -12.22 2.71 13.88
C THR A 135 -13.55 3.22 13.35
N TYR A 136 -13.90 2.86 12.11
CA TYR A 136 -15.05 3.44 11.40
C TYR A 136 -16.32 2.59 11.53
N GLY A 137 -16.25 1.46 12.24
CA GLY A 137 -17.41 0.61 12.54
C GLY A 137 -18.01 -0.09 11.32
N TYR A 138 -17.20 -0.38 10.30
CA TYR A 138 -17.65 -1.09 9.10
C TYR A 138 -17.92 -2.58 9.41
N THR A 139 -18.87 -3.19 8.71
CA THR A 139 -19.11 -4.64 8.80
C THR A 139 -18.15 -5.44 7.92
N ILE A 140 -17.72 -4.84 6.81
CA ILE A 140 -16.90 -5.44 5.77
C ILE A 140 -15.98 -4.38 5.17
N LEU A 141 -14.76 -4.77 4.80
CA LEU A 141 -13.83 -3.97 4.03
C LEU A 141 -13.18 -4.85 2.96
N HIS A 142 -13.17 -4.38 1.71
CA HIS A 142 -12.42 -5.04 0.65
C HIS A 142 -10.97 -4.55 0.65
N VAL A 143 -10.04 -5.44 0.34
CA VAL A 143 -8.61 -5.12 0.32
C VAL A 143 -8.00 -5.66 -0.96
N VAL A 144 -7.25 -4.83 -1.67
CA VAL A 144 -6.41 -5.26 -2.79
C VAL A 144 -4.97 -5.09 -2.38
N THR A 145 -4.21 -6.17 -2.47
CA THR A 145 -2.76 -6.13 -2.27
C THR A 145 -2.07 -6.33 -3.60
N THR A 146 -1.07 -5.50 -3.91
CA THR A 146 -0.35 -5.58 -5.18
C THR A 146 1.15 -5.74 -4.96
N ILE A 147 1.77 -6.55 -5.82
CA ILE A 147 3.22 -6.65 -5.98
C ILE A 147 3.50 -6.41 -7.45
N ASP A 148 4.02 -5.23 -7.76
CA ASP A 148 4.19 -4.78 -9.15
C ASP A 148 2.86 -4.89 -9.94
N THR A 149 2.84 -5.56 -11.10
CA THR A 149 1.65 -5.76 -11.93
C THR A 149 0.82 -6.97 -11.54
N SER A 150 1.10 -7.58 -10.38
CA SER A 150 0.32 -8.68 -9.84
C SER A 150 -0.51 -8.26 -8.64
N PHE A 151 -1.68 -8.88 -8.48
CA PHE A 151 -2.60 -8.56 -7.38
C PHE A 151 -3.21 -9.80 -6.73
N HIS A 152 -3.73 -9.58 -5.53
CA HIS A 152 -4.67 -10.47 -4.86
C HIS A 152 -5.80 -9.63 -4.25
N ALA A 153 -7.01 -10.17 -4.24
CA ALA A 153 -8.20 -9.51 -3.71
C ALA A 153 -8.71 -10.23 -2.46
N TRP A 154 -9.04 -9.47 -1.43
CA TRP A 154 -9.44 -9.98 -0.12
C TRP A 154 -10.69 -9.28 0.39
N LYS A 155 -11.34 -9.96 1.32
CA LYS A 155 -12.42 -9.43 2.15
C LYS A 155 -12.03 -9.55 3.62
N TYR A 156 -12.25 -8.49 4.38
CA TYR A 156 -12.14 -8.49 5.84
C TYR A 156 -13.52 -8.22 6.44
N GLU A 157 -13.99 -9.14 7.26
CA GLU A 157 -15.24 -8.98 8.01
C GLU A 157 -14.97 -8.57 9.45
N GLN A 158 -15.88 -7.78 10.03
CA GLN A 158 -15.77 -7.31 11.41
C GLN A 158 -15.55 -8.47 12.38
N SER A 159 -14.57 -8.31 13.28
CA SER A 159 -14.13 -9.34 14.24
C SER A 159 -13.44 -10.56 13.62
N SER A 160 -13.21 -10.60 12.31
CA SER A 160 -12.40 -11.66 11.69
C SER A 160 -10.95 -11.59 12.17
N THR A 161 -10.32 -12.75 12.27
CA THR A 161 -8.89 -12.89 12.59
C THR A 161 -8.01 -12.97 11.35
N ARG A 162 -8.60 -13.05 10.15
CA ARG A 162 -7.90 -13.23 8.88
C ARG A 162 -8.55 -12.48 7.72
N LEU A 163 -7.77 -12.26 6.67
CA LEU A 163 -8.26 -11.86 5.35
C LEU A 163 -8.76 -13.10 4.61
N GLU A 164 -10.02 -13.06 4.17
CA GLU A 164 -10.64 -14.08 3.31
C GLU A 164 -10.29 -13.77 1.85
N SER A 165 -9.75 -14.76 1.14
CA SER A 165 -9.45 -14.61 -0.30
C SER A 165 -10.73 -14.57 -1.13
N LEU A 166 -10.76 -13.69 -2.13
CA LEU A 166 -11.82 -13.67 -3.15
C LEU A 166 -11.46 -14.49 -4.41
N PHE A 167 -10.35 -15.22 -4.38
CA PHE A 167 -9.90 -16.08 -5.49
C PHE A 167 -10.34 -17.55 -5.33
N ASP A 168 -11.12 -17.88 -4.29
CA ASP A 168 -11.55 -19.25 -3.97
C ASP A 168 -10.38 -20.23 -3.74
N ASP A 169 -9.24 -19.69 -3.34
CA ASP A 169 -7.98 -20.38 -3.13
C ASP A 169 -7.97 -21.05 -1.73
N THR A 170 -7.43 -22.27 -1.61
CA THR A 170 -7.15 -22.93 -0.32
C THR A 170 -6.06 -22.17 0.47
N GLU A 171 -5.92 -22.43 1.78
CA GLU A 171 -4.92 -21.76 2.65
C GLU A 171 -3.47 -21.84 2.12
N GLU A 172 -3.10 -22.91 1.42
CA GLU A 172 -1.77 -23.05 0.79
C GLU A 172 -1.61 -22.24 -0.51
N SER A 173 -2.72 -21.86 -1.16
CA SER A 173 -2.77 -20.93 -2.30
C SER A 173 -3.02 -19.47 -1.90
N GLU A 174 -2.96 -19.11 -0.62
CA GLU A 174 -3.03 -17.70 -0.19
C GLU A 174 -1.78 -16.87 -0.56
N GLU A 175 -0.85 -17.46 -1.33
CA GLU A 175 0.26 -16.78 -1.99
C GLU A 175 0.07 -16.55 -3.51
N THR A 176 -1.09 -16.92 -4.10
CA THR A 176 -1.31 -16.76 -5.54
C THR A 176 -1.61 -15.29 -5.86
N TYR A 177 -0.61 -14.56 -6.34
CA TYR A 177 -0.83 -13.25 -6.95
C TYR A 177 -0.95 -13.48 -8.45
N LEU A 178 -2.01 -12.95 -9.05
CA LEU A 178 -2.21 -13.01 -10.49
C LEU A 178 -1.64 -11.74 -11.11
N ASP A 179 -0.74 -11.91 -12.08
CA ASP A 179 -0.34 -10.80 -12.93
C ASP A 179 -1.53 -10.32 -13.76
N ALA A 180 -1.63 -9.02 -14.04
CA ALA A 180 -2.74 -8.49 -14.84
C ALA A 180 -2.81 -9.10 -16.26
N SER A 181 -1.71 -9.67 -16.77
CA SER A 181 -1.69 -10.41 -18.03
C SER A 181 -2.13 -11.87 -17.93
N ASP A 182 -2.38 -12.38 -16.73
CA ASP A 182 -2.90 -13.73 -16.54
C ASP A 182 -4.31 -13.84 -17.15
N PRO A 183 -4.62 -14.90 -17.92
CA PRO A 183 -5.94 -15.09 -18.52
C PRO A 183 -7.12 -15.08 -17.53
N GLN A 184 -6.87 -15.39 -16.25
CA GLN A 184 -7.89 -15.37 -15.20
C GLN A 184 -7.97 -14.03 -14.46
N ALA A 185 -6.98 -13.15 -14.58
CA ALA A 185 -6.89 -11.91 -13.81
C ALA A 185 -8.15 -11.03 -13.96
N SER A 186 -8.60 -10.85 -15.19
CA SER A 186 -9.79 -10.05 -15.50
C SER A 186 -11.08 -10.64 -14.90
N ALA A 187 -11.22 -11.97 -14.92
CA ALA A 187 -12.37 -12.65 -14.30
C ALA A 187 -12.35 -12.53 -12.77
N ARG A 188 -11.16 -12.65 -12.15
CA ARG A 188 -10.98 -12.47 -10.70
C ARG A 188 -11.20 -11.01 -10.27
N TRP A 189 -10.79 -10.06 -11.10
CA TRP A 189 -11.08 -8.65 -10.89
C TRP A 189 -12.59 -8.34 -10.96
N LEU A 190 -13.29 -8.92 -11.94
CA LEU A 190 -14.75 -8.80 -12.02
C LEU A 190 -15.43 -9.35 -10.76
N HIS A 191 -14.97 -10.49 -10.23
CA HIS A 191 -15.50 -11.06 -8.99
C HIS A 191 -15.33 -10.13 -7.79
N LEU A 192 -14.17 -9.45 -7.66
CA LEU A 192 -13.98 -8.40 -6.67
C LEU A 192 -15.00 -7.27 -6.83
N MET A 193 -15.21 -6.78 -8.05
CA MET A 193 -16.16 -5.70 -8.31
C MET A 193 -17.60 -6.11 -7.99
N ASP A 194 -17.98 -7.35 -8.27
CA ASP A 194 -19.28 -7.90 -7.86
C ASP A 194 -19.41 -7.94 -6.33
N SER A 195 -18.39 -8.45 -5.62
CA SER A 195 -18.37 -8.47 -4.15
C SER A 195 -18.55 -7.08 -3.53
N ILE A 196 -17.88 -6.05 -4.07
CA ILE A 196 -18.01 -4.65 -3.61
C ILE A 196 -19.43 -4.12 -3.82
N ARG A 197 -20.05 -4.46 -4.95
CA ARG A 197 -21.40 -4.00 -5.31
C ARG A 197 -22.48 -4.69 -4.48
N ASP A 198 -22.32 -5.99 -4.25
CA ASP A 198 -23.30 -6.81 -3.51
C ASP A 198 -23.20 -6.61 -2.00
N ASN A 199 -22.01 -6.26 -1.49
CA ASN A 199 -21.74 -6.07 -0.07
C ASN A 199 -21.13 -4.69 0.20
N PRO A 200 -21.85 -3.58 -0.04
CA PRO A 200 -21.35 -2.28 0.32
C PRO A 200 -21.13 -2.23 1.85
N PRO A 201 -20.05 -1.59 2.34
CA PRO A 201 -19.86 -1.44 3.77
C PRO A 201 -21.07 -0.72 4.34
N LEU A 202 -21.72 -1.35 5.32
CA LEU A 202 -22.76 -0.69 6.09
C LEU A 202 -22.09 0.37 6.94
N ILE A 203 -22.08 1.60 6.44
CA ILE A 203 -21.63 2.75 7.21
C ILE A 203 -22.63 2.90 8.34
N ARG A 204 -22.24 2.55 9.57
CA ARG A 204 -22.95 3.09 10.72
C ARG A 204 -22.71 4.58 10.67
N VAL A 205 -23.69 5.34 10.19
CA VAL A 205 -23.63 6.80 10.21
C VAL A 205 -23.29 7.21 11.63
N HIS A 206 -22.06 7.64 11.86
CA HIS A 206 -21.69 8.16 13.16
C HIS A 206 -22.53 9.42 13.35
N GLN A 207 -23.30 9.52 14.44
CA GLN A 207 -24.28 10.60 14.63
C GLN A 207 -23.67 12.00 14.50
N SER A 208 -22.36 12.14 14.72
CA SER A 208 -21.64 13.41 14.54
C SER A 208 -21.35 13.80 13.07
N LEU A 209 -21.51 12.90 12.11
CA LEU A 209 -21.35 13.14 10.67
C LEU A 209 -22.67 13.48 9.98
N VAL A 210 -23.80 13.31 10.67
CA VAL A 210 -25.07 13.85 10.22
C VAL A 210 -24.97 15.36 10.33
N LEU A 211 -24.98 16.07 9.20
CA LEU A 211 -25.17 17.51 9.19
C LEU A 211 -26.51 17.80 9.86
N SER A 212 -26.46 18.23 11.12
CA SER A 212 -27.65 18.69 11.85
C SER A 212 -28.29 19.77 11.01
N SER A 213 -29.40 19.42 10.35
CA SER A 213 -30.32 20.37 9.77
C SER A 213 -30.98 21.07 10.95
N SER A 214 -30.32 22.08 11.51
CA SER A 214 -30.94 23.02 12.42
C SER A 214 -32.06 23.69 11.65
N SER A 215 -33.27 23.14 11.83
CA SER A 215 -34.52 23.73 11.42
C SER A 215 -34.49 25.20 11.79
N ALA A 216 -34.56 26.06 10.77
CA ALA A 216 -34.74 27.49 10.94
C ALA A 216 -36.10 27.73 11.62
N ALA A 217 -36.11 27.69 12.94
CA ALA A 217 -37.24 28.14 13.74
C ALA A 217 -37.29 29.66 13.65
N ALA A 218 -38.25 30.16 12.89
CA ALA A 218 -38.56 31.58 12.79
C ALA A 218 -39.05 32.12 14.15
N GLY A 219 -38.21 32.91 14.82
CA GLY A 219 -38.58 33.93 15.83
C GLY A 219 -39.23 33.43 17.14
N PRO A 220 -39.23 34.24 18.23
CA PRO A 220 -39.24 35.70 18.21
C PRO A 220 -38.12 36.38 19.01
N SER A 221 -37.93 37.65 18.64
CA SER A 221 -37.22 38.74 19.32
C SER A 221 -37.17 38.69 20.85
N GLY A 222 -35.96 38.83 21.43
CA GLY A 222 -35.79 39.31 22.80
C GLY A 222 -34.47 38.97 23.50
N ALA A 223 -33.55 39.94 23.49
CA ALA A 223 -32.47 40.17 24.48
C ALA A 223 -31.19 39.29 24.46
N PRO A 224 -30.05 39.84 24.95
CA PRO A 224 -28.71 39.42 24.58
C PRO A 224 -28.12 38.45 25.60
N ASN A 225 -27.59 37.32 25.15
CA ASN A 225 -26.72 36.49 25.97
C ASN A 225 -25.49 36.05 25.16
N THR A 226 -24.36 36.64 25.55
CA THR A 226 -23.02 36.11 25.41
C THR A 226 -22.98 34.62 25.74
N THR A 227 -22.77 33.78 24.74
CA THR A 227 -22.10 32.49 24.89
C THR A 227 -21.31 32.21 23.60
N SER A 228 -20.01 32.08 23.78
CA SER A 228 -19.04 31.66 22.77
C SER A 228 -19.37 30.25 22.28
N PHE A 229 -19.63 30.12 20.97
CA PHE A 229 -19.61 28.83 20.30
C PHE A 229 -18.15 28.39 20.09
N PRO A 230 -17.79 27.13 20.33
CA PRO A 230 -16.54 26.61 19.83
C PRO A 230 -16.63 26.50 18.30
N THR A 231 -15.68 27.11 17.61
CA THR A 231 -15.47 26.93 16.17
C THR A 231 -15.10 25.47 15.93
N SER A 232 -16.08 24.61 15.61
CA SER A 232 -15.82 23.34 14.96
C SER A 232 -15.41 23.62 13.51
N SER A 233 -14.14 23.98 13.34
CA SER A 233 -13.50 24.05 12.04
C SER A 233 -13.33 22.62 11.52
N ILE A 234 -14.29 22.13 10.73
CA ILE A 234 -13.99 21.11 9.74
C ILE A 234 -13.04 21.77 8.74
N GLN A 235 -11.73 21.67 9.01
CA GLN A 235 -10.72 22.05 8.02
C GLN A 235 -10.67 20.94 6.97
N PHE A 236 -11.43 21.13 5.90
CA PHE A 236 -11.10 20.49 4.64
C PHE A 236 -9.77 21.08 4.17
N SER A 237 -8.68 20.33 4.36
CA SER A 237 -7.41 20.63 3.70
C SER A 237 -7.65 20.53 2.19
N ARG A 238 -7.85 21.68 1.54
CA ARG A 238 -7.75 21.82 0.09
C ARG A 238 -6.29 21.56 -0.29
N HIS A 239 -5.97 20.32 -0.60
CA HIS A 239 -4.79 20.03 -1.41
C HIS A 239 -5.23 20.02 -2.86
N SER A 240 -4.94 21.13 -3.54
CA SER A 240 -5.06 21.28 -4.98
C SER A 240 -4.20 20.22 -5.68
N ALA A 241 -4.84 19.22 -6.28
CA ALA A 241 -4.22 18.48 -7.37
C ALA A 241 -4.31 19.36 -8.62
N TYR A 242 -3.15 19.80 -9.12
CA TYR A 242 -3.02 20.32 -10.47
C TYR A 242 -3.37 19.20 -11.45
N ALA A 243 -4.62 19.19 -11.93
CA ALA A 243 -4.97 18.50 -13.16
C ALA A 243 -4.73 19.49 -14.30
N SER A 244 -3.58 19.39 -14.95
CA SER A 244 -3.33 20.07 -16.22
C SER A 244 -4.01 19.30 -17.35
N ALA A 245 -4.67 20.09 -18.20
CA ALA A 245 -5.67 19.73 -19.19
C ALA A 245 -5.11 19.20 -20.53
N SER A 246 -5.98 18.47 -21.25
CA SER A 246 -6.18 18.48 -22.72
C SER A 246 -7.22 17.37 -23.02
N ASN A 247 -8.30 17.50 -23.79
CA ASN A 247 -8.74 18.49 -24.77
C ASN A 247 -10.28 18.57 -24.75
N ALA A 248 -10.83 19.78 -24.81
CA ALA A 248 -12.21 20.00 -25.24
C ALA A 248 -12.25 21.27 -26.09
N GLU A 249 -12.37 21.09 -27.41
CA GLU A 249 -12.86 22.13 -28.31
C GLU A 249 -14.01 21.54 -29.13
N ALA A 250 -15.20 22.09 -28.94
CA ALA A 250 -15.85 22.94 -29.95
C ALA A 250 -17.27 23.31 -29.50
N ALA A 251 -17.54 24.59 -29.28
CA ALA A 251 -18.62 25.33 -29.97
C ALA A 251 -18.81 26.77 -29.44
N THR A 252 -18.75 27.70 -30.40
CA THR A 252 -19.50 28.98 -30.56
C THR A 252 -19.13 30.26 -29.77
N GLU A 253 -18.53 31.18 -30.54
CA GLU A 253 -18.94 32.58 -30.84
C GLU A 253 -19.34 33.58 -29.73
N ALA A 254 -18.52 34.65 -29.63
CA ALA A 254 -18.87 36.08 -29.79
C ALA A 254 -18.07 36.98 -28.80
N GLY A 255 -17.21 37.86 -29.33
CA GLY A 255 -16.38 38.81 -28.55
C GLY A 255 -17.11 40.08 -28.11
N PRO A 256 -16.43 41.25 -27.91
CA PRO A 256 -14.99 41.47 -27.73
C PRO A 256 -14.64 42.41 -26.54
N SER A 257 -13.32 42.65 -26.37
CA SER A 257 -12.64 43.87 -25.83
C SER A 257 -12.03 43.76 -24.43
N GLY A 258 -10.70 43.95 -24.37
CA GLY A 258 -9.98 44.25 -23.12
C GLY A 258 -8.54 43.74 -23.09
N ALA A 259 -7.66 44.40 -23.82
CA ALA A 259 -6.23 44.11 -23.87
C ALA A 259 -5.49 44.53 -22.58
N THR A 260 -4.60 43.67 -22.08
CA THR A 260 -3.26 44.04 -21.59
C THR A 260 -2.34 42.83 -21.74
N GLY A 261 -1.29 42.99 -22.52
CA GLY A 261 -0.33 41.94 -22.85
C GLY A 261 0.74 41.73 -21.79
N THR A 262 1.21 40.48 -21.71
CA THR A 262 2.52 40.16 -21.16
C THR A 262 3.15 39.10 -22.07
N THR A 263 4.18 39.53 -22.80
CA THR A 263 4.98 38.71 -23.71
C THR A 263 5.76 37.66 -22.92
N TYR A 264 5.58 36.37 -23.26
CA TYR A 264 6.46 35.30 -22.79
C TYR A 264 7.03 34.55 -24.00
N TYR A 265 8.35 34.58 -24.13
CA TYR A 265 9.09 33.82 -25.13
C TYR A 265 9.19 32.35 -24.70
N PRO A 266 8.91 31.37 -25.57
CA PRO A 266 9.24 29.97 -25.30
C PRO A 266 10.73 29.70 -25.58
N PRO A 267 11.47 28.99 -24.71
CA PRO A 267 12.78 28.48 -25.06
C PRO A 267 12.67 27.32 -26.06
N SER A 268 13.55 27.42 -27.05
CA SER A 268 13.80 26.57 -28.20
C SER A 268 14.21 25.12 -27.87
N SER A 269 13.60 24.20 -28.63
CA SER A 269 14.15 22.96 -29.20
C SER A 269 15.55 22.51 -28.76
N ILE A 270 15.63 21.37 -28.07
CA ILE A 270 16.82 20.52 -28.02
C ILE A 270 16.65 19.40 -29.06
N GLN A 271 17.51 19.44 -30.07
CA GLN A 271 17.68 18.41 -31.09
C GLN A 271 18.36 17.18 -30.48
N TYR A 272 17.80 15.99 -30.72
CA TYR A 272 18.47 14.72 -30.49
C TYR A 272 19.46 14.46 -31.63
N SER A 273 20.76 14.49 -31.33
CA SER A 273 21.79 13.93 -32.21
C SER A 273 21.87 12.43 -32.03
N GLN A 274 21.60 11.71 -33.12
CA GLN A 274 21.90 10.30 -33.28
C GLN A 274 23.41 10.11 -33.40
N HIS A 275 23.98 9.19 -32.61
CA HIS A 275 25.26 8.57 -32.94
C HIS A 275 25.08 7.06 -32.99
N THR A 276 25.04 6.57 -34.21
CA THR A 276 25.33 5.19 -34.58
C THR A 276 26.84 4.96 -34.52
N THR A 277 27.28 3.88 -33.87
CA THR A 277 28.45 3.12 -34.32
C THR A 277 28.36 1.68 -33.82
N SER A 278 28.20 0.79 -34.78
CA SER A 278 28.47 -0.64 -34.72
C SER A 278 29.91 -0.90 -35.14
N THR A 279 30.70 -1.66 -34.37
CA THR A 279 31.64 -2.66 -34.94
C THR A 279 32.18 -3.62 -33.87
N SER A 280 32.00 -4.90 -34.20
CA SER A 280 32.68 -6.14 -33.83
C SER A 280 34.19 -6.08 -33.54
N ALA A 281 34.68 -6.93 -32.61
CA ALA A 281 35.38 -8.21 -32.90
C ALA A 281 36.19 -8.73 -31.66
N SER A 282 36.10 -10.06 -31.41
CA SER A 282 37.13 -11.06 -30.97
C SER A 282 38.32 -10.64 -30.08
N ALA A 283 38.91 -11.45 -29.19
CA ALA A 283 38.79 -12.81 -28.66
C ALA A 283 39.79 -12.91 -27.45
N ASP A 284 39.96 -14.13 -26.90
CA ASP A 284 40.99 -14.61 -25.96
C ASP A 284 40.56 -14.71 -24.48
N MET A 285 40.20 -15.90 -23.99
CA MET A 285 41.07 -17.01 -23.52
C MET A 285 41.74 -16.70 -22.17
N ALA A 286 41.17 -17.25 -21.09
CA ALA A 286 41.93 -17.80 -19.97
C ALA A 286 41.05 -18.75 -19.16
N THR A 287 41.29 -20.03 -19.36
CA THR A 287 40.91 -21.18 -18.54
C THR A 287 41.50 -21.09 -17.13
N ASN A 288 40.77 -21.54 -16.11
CA ASN A 288 41.38 -22.15 -14.93
C ASN A 288 40.50 -23.32 -14.45
N SER A 289 41.12 -24.50 -14.41
CA SER A 289 40.60 -25.79 -13.98
C SER A 289 40.97 -26.06 -12.51
N TYR A 290 40.07 -26.79 -11.83
CA TYR A 290 40.26 -27.86 -10.85
C TYR A 290 41.39 -27.79 -9.80
N ASP A 291 41.01 -27.91 -8.51
CA ASP A 291 41.26 -29.07 -7.62
C ASP A 291 40.58 -28.73 -6.27
N ASP A 292 39.54 -29.45 -5.81
CA ASP A 292 39.49 -30.80 -5.21
C ASP A 292 40.18 -30.87 -3.83
N GLU A 293 39.37 -31.08 -2.78
CA GLU A 293 39.65 -31.89 -1.58
C GLU A 293 38.55 -31.69 -0.51
N GLU A 294 37.67 -32.70 -0.41
CA GLU A 294 36.96 -33.06 0.82
C GLU A 294 37.94 -33.52 1.92
N PRO A 295 37.48 -33.55 3.17
CA PRO A 295 37.50 -34.87 3.80
C PRO A 295 36.23 -35.21 4.60
N GLU A 296 35.70 -36.41 4.34
CA GLU A 296 34.93 -37.20 5.28
C GLU A 296 35.82 -37.71 6.43
N SER A 297 35.28 -37.77 7.65
CA SER A 297 35.70 -38.72 8.70
C SER A 297 34.60 -38.90 9.76
N THR A 298 33.83 -39.97 9.56
CA THR A 298 33.46 -41.05 10.51
C THR A 298 33.39 -40.77 12.03
N SER A 299 32.17 -40.93 12.54
CA SER A 299 31.75 -41.72 13.73
C SER A 299 32.45 -41.57 15.09
N GLN A 300 31.69 -41.17 16.10
CA GLN A 300 31.71 -41.84 17.41
C GLN A 300 30.34 -41.76 18.11
N GLN A 301 29.89 -42.94 18.52
CA GLN A 301 28.67 -43.25 19.24
C GLN A 301 29.04 -43.46 20.72
N SER A 302 28.29 -42.89 21.66
CA SER A 302 28.20 -43.42 23.02
C SER A 302 26.87 -43.05 23.67
N ASP A 303 26.20 -44.09 24.14
CA ASP A 303 24.95 -44.08 24.89
C ASP A 303 25.16 -43.88 26.40
N ILE A 304 24.04 -43.58 27.07
CA ILE A 304 23.67 -43.79 28.49
C ILE A 304 24.14 -42.73 29.51
N SER A 305 23.19 -41.96 30.08
CA SER A 305 22.76 -42.13 31.49
C SER A 305 21.69 -41.12 31.93
N MET A 306 20.80 -41.61 32.80
CA MET A 306 19.59 -40.99 33.32
C MET A 306 19.81 -39.87 34.35
N GLY A 307 18.88 -38.90 34.32
CA GLY A 307 18.22 -38.39 35.52
C GLY A 307 18.79 -37.11 36.12
N GLN A 308 18.09 -35.99 35.94
CA GLN A 308 17.35 -35.32 37.02
C GLN A 308 16.66 -34.06 36.51
N SER A 309 15.39 -33.95 36.89
CA SER A 309 14.46 -32.87 36.61
C SER A 309 15.03 -31.48 36.88
N GLN A 310 14.97 -30.61 35.88
CA GLN A 310 14.61 -29.21 36.10
C GLN A 310 13.53 -28.84 35.10
N THR A 311 12.40 -28.45 35.68
CA THR A 311 11.21 -27.87 35.05
C THR A 311 11.52 -27.15 33.76
N ALA A 312 11.00 -27.68 32.65
CA ALA A 312 10.85 -26.95 31.41
C ALA A 312 10.00 -25.71 31.70
N GLN A 313 10.68 -24.57 31.88
CA GLN A 313 10.03 -23.29 31.80
C GLN A 313 9.49 -23.14 30.39
N VAL A 314 8.18 -22.98 30.35
CA VAL A 314 7.39 -22.49 29.23
C VAL A 314 8.14 -21.31 28.59
N LEU A 315 8.74 -21.53 27.41
CA LEU A 315 9.32 -20.46 26.59
C LEU A 315 8.16 -19.72 25.90
N THR A 316 7.53 -18.84 26.67
CA THR A 316 6.69 -17.76 26.16
C THR A 316 7.30 -16.46 26.64
N GLU A 317 8.02 -15.75 25.77
CA GLU A 317 8.01 -14.28 25.67
C GLU A 317 9.10 -13.79 24.71
N ASN A 318 8.79 -12.71 23.98
CA ASN A 318 9.69 -12.04 23.04
C ASN A 318 10.92 -11.49 23.78
N ASP A 319 12.03 -12.22 23.72
CA ASP A 319 13.25 -11.97 24.49
C ASP A 319 14.06 -10.80 23.91
N TRP A 320 13.54 -9.57 24.04
CA TRP A 320 14.28 -8.38 23.63
C TRP A 320 15.48 -8.19 24.57
N MET A 321 16.66 -7.96 24.00
CA MET A 321 17.87 -7.78 24.79
C MET A 321 18.07 -6.30 25.16
N GLU A 322 18.16 -6.00 26.46
CA GLU A 322 18.54 -4.66 26.93
C GLU A 322 20.00 -4.37 26.62
N VAL A 323 20.28 -3.19 26.06
CA VAL A 323 21.64 -2.75 25.74
C VAL A 323 21.89 -1.33 26.20
N LYS A 324 23.12 -1.05 26.62
CA LYS A 324 23.61 0.31 26.88
C LYS A 324 24.30 0.85 25.65
N LEU A 325 23.89 2.03 25.20
CA LEU A 325 24.44 2.69 24.02
C LEU A 325 25.53 3.68 24.42
N GLU A 326 26.62 3.67 23.65
CA GLU A 326 27.68 4.66 23.69
C GLU A 326 27.60 5.51 22.41
N ARG A 327 27.59 6.84 22.55
CA ARG A 327 27.60 7.77 21.42
C ARG A 327 29.03 8.06 20.98
N ILE A 328 29.32 7.83 19.70
CA ILE A 328 30.55 8.25 19.04
C ILE A 328 30.23 9.48 18.21
N ARG A 329 30.80 10.62 18.59
CA ARG A 329 30.64 11.88 17.85
C ARG A 329 31.64 11.96 16.71
N HIS A 330 31.16 12.36 15.53
CA HIS A 330 32.01 12.59 14.36
C HIS A 330 32.08 14.09 14.05
N THR A 331 33.22 14.56 13.55
CA THR A 331 33.42 15.98 13.21
C THR A 331 32.77 16.39 11.89
N LEU A 332 32.58 15.45 10.96
CA LEU A 332 32.08 15.71 9.60
C LEU A 332 30.98 14.71 9.16
N GLY A 333 30.37 14.00 10.10
CA GLY A 333 29.35 12.98 9.82
C GLY A 333 28.31 12.85 10.93
N SER A 334 27.25 12.08 10.69
CA SER A 334 26.23 11.78 11.68
C SER A 334 26.79 10.94 12.83
N ASP A 335 26.39 11.26 14.06
CA ASP A 335 26.82 10.51 15.24
C ASP A 335 26.39 9.03 15.19
N GLU A 336 27.30 8.16 15.62
CA GLU A 336 27.06 6.71 15.70
C GLU A 336 26.70 6.31 17.13
N LEU A 337 25.78 5.34 17.25
CA LEU A 337 25.45 4.68 18.50
C LEU A 337 26.00 3.26 18.49
N VAL A 338 26.69 2.89 19.55
CA VAL A 338 27.43 1.63 19.60
C VAL A 338 27.10 0.87 20.88
N PHE A 339 26.92 -0.45 20.76
CA PHE A 339 26.65 -1.34 21.89
C PHE A 339 27.26 -2.73 21.67
N LYS A 340 27.25 -3.56 22.72
CA LYS A 340 27.66 -4.97 22.64
C LYS A 340 26.43 -5.87 22.49
N ASN A 341 26.41 -6.69 21.45
CA ASN A 341 25.32 -7.64 21.20
C ASN A 341 25.41 -8.90 22.09
N ARG A 342 24.50 -9.86 21.90
CA ARG A 342 24.47 -11.14 22.63
C ARG A 342 25.77 -11.95 22.54
N HIS A 343 26.50 -11.83 21.43
CA HIS A 343 27.79 -12.47 21.21
C HIS A 343 28.99 -11.61 21.67
N LYS A 344 28.74 -10.56 22.46
CA LYS A 344 29.73 -9.58 22.93
C LYS A 344 30.46 -8.84 21.81
N THR A 345 29.93 -8.88 20.58
CA THR A 345 30.47 -8.15 19.43
C THR A 345 29.95 -6.71 19.42
N ARG A 346 30.82 -5.77 19.08
CA ARG A 346 30.48 -4.35 18.96
C ARG A 346 29.63 -4.12 17.71
N THR A 347 28.42 -3.61 17.89
CA THR A 347 27.45 -3.31 16.82
C THR A 347 27.25 -1.80 16.74
N ARG A 348 27.29 -1.23 15.53
CA ARG A 348 27.12 0.20 15.27
C ARG A 348 25.77 0.44 14.60
N THR A 349 25.11 1.52 15.00
CA THR A 349 23.77 1.93 14.55
C THR A 349 23.71 3.46 14.49
N LYS A 350 22.66 4.00 13.88
CA LYS A 350 22.37 5.44 13.91
C LYS A 350 21.18 5.75 14.81
N LEU A 351 21.09 6.98 15.33
CA LEU A 351 19.99 7.42 16.19
C LEU A 351 18.61 7.21 15.55
N GLU A 352 18.49 7.49 14.25
CA GLU A 352 17.26 7.37 13.46
C GLU A 352 16.77 5.92 13.27
N GLU A 353 17.64 4.93 13.49
CA GLU A 353 17.28 3.50 13.38
C GLU A 353 16.56 2.98 14.63
N TRP A 354 16.55 3.75 15.73
CA TRP A 354 15.94 3.37 17.00
C TRP A 354 14.50 3.89 17.10
N LYS A 355 13.53 2.98 17.11
CA LYS A 355 12.10 3.30 17.16
C LYS A 355 11.59 3.32 18.59
N LYS A 356 10.87 4.38 18.98
CA LYS A 356 10.26 4.47 20.30
C LYS A 356 9.04 3.56 20.40
N VAL A 357 9.00 2.66 21.38
CA VAL A 357 7.92 1.67 21.57
C VAL A 357 7.60 1.50 23.06
N ARG A 358 6.51 0.79 23.38
CA ARG A 358 6.23 0.33 24.75
C ARG A 358 6.66 -1.14 24.90
N TYR A 359 7.44 -1.43 25.93
CA TYR A 359 7.87 -2.78 26.31
C TYR A 359 7.77 -2.93 27.82
N ALA A 360 7.10 -4.00 28.30
CA ALA A 360 6.83 -4.23 29.72
C ALA A 360 6.24 -2.99 30.45
N GLY A 361 5.35 -2.25 29.79
CA GLY A 361 4.73 -1.04 30.33
C GLY A 361 5.62 0.22 30.35
N GLN A 362 6.88 0.12 29.95
CA GLN A 362 7.83 1.25 29.89
C GLN A 362 8.03 1.75 28.45
N ARG A 363 8.30 3.05 28.27
CA ARG A 363 8.72 3.60 26.97
C ARG A 363 10.20 3.28 26.79
N VAL A 364 10.52 2.55 25.73
CA VAL A 364 11.88 2.15 25.36
C VAL A 364 12.15 2.52 23.90
N TYR A 365 13.42 2.50 23.51
CA TYR A 365 13.84 2.56 22.12
C TYR A 365 14.23 1.17 21.66
N LYS A 366 13.68 0.74 20.53
CA LYS A 366 13.86 -0.58 19.93
C LYS A 366 14.68 -0.47 18.64
N TRP A 367 15.65 -1.36 18.49
CA TRP A 367 16.36 -1.59 17.25
C TRP A 367 16.26 -3.07 16.87
N THR A 368 16.08 -3.38 15.59
CA THR A 368 15.85 -4.75 15.10
C THR A 368 16.86 -5.07 14.01
N LYS A 369 17.73 -6.04 14.27
CA LYS A 369 18.73 -6.51 13.29
C LYS A 369 18.15 -7.56 12.35
N SER A 370 17.35 -8.47 12.89
CA SER A 370 16.62 -9.51 12.17
C SER A 370 15.36 -9.88 12.96
N LYS A 371 14.50 -10.76 12.43
CA LYS A 371 13.25 -11.19 13.09
C LYS A 371 13.46 -11.68 14.52
N ASP A 372 14.60 -12.33 14.78
CA ASP A 372 14.93 -12.94 16.08
C ASP A 372 15.95 -12.14 16.90
N GLN A 373 16.42 -10.99 16.40
CA GLN A 373 17.44 -10.17 17.06
C GLN A 373 16.90 -8.76 17.29
N VAL A 374 16.24 -8.61 18.44
CA VAL A 374 15.67 -7.36 18.90
C VAL A 374 16.43 -6.85 20.12
N TYR A 375 16.82 -5.58 20.06
CA TYR A 375 17.53 -4.89 21.14
C TYR A 375 16.70 -3.69 21.61
N TYR A 376 16.78 -3.37 22.90
CA TYR A 376 16.14 -2.17 23.44
C TYR A 376 17.03 -1.42 24.42
N THR A 377 16.75 -0.12 24.59
CA THR A 377 17.33 0.73 25.64
C THR A 377 16.25 1.65 26.21
N THR A 378 16.37 2.02 27.48
CA THR A 378 15.46 2.97 28.14
C THR A 378 15.81 4.43 27.84
N SER A 379 17.04 4.72 27.38
CA SER A 379 17.50 6.06 27.04
C SER A 379 18.47 6.06 25.86
N LEU A 380 18.46 7.16 25.08
CA LEU A 380 19.43 7.46 24.03
C LEU A 380 20.42 8.52 24.56
N PRO A 381 21.73 8.38 24.26
CA PRO A 381 22.80 9.26 24.76
C PRO A 381 22.98 10.61 24.03
#